data_AF-A0A918TYL8-F1
#
_entry.id   AF-A0A918TYL8-F1
#
_cell.length_a   1.000
_cell.length_b   1.000
_cell.length_c   1.000
_cell.angle_alpha   90.00
_cell.angle_beta   90.00
_cell.angle_gamma   90.00
#
_symmetry.space_group_name_H-M   'P 1'
#
loop_
_entity.id
_entity.type
_entity.pdbx_description
1 polymer ?
#
loop_
_entity_poly.entity_id
_entity_poly.type
_entity_poly.pdbx_seq_one_letter_code
_entity_poly.pdbx_strand_id
1 'polypeptide(L)'
;MAIVVTFELEGATQDVYDACIDRITGGRGFSAVADLPKEAAGLIAHVSGPVEGGWRVTDVWESAEAFESFAAVLAPIVSDLGFGHVQPQVTPAHNVVIH
;
A
#
# COMPACT_ATOMS: atom_id res chain seq x y z
N MET A 1 -2.37 5.30 17.09
CA MET A 1 -3.71 4.66 16.96
C MET A 1 -3.77 4.07 15.58
N ALA A 2 -4.28 2.85 15.44
CA ALA A 2 -4.33 2.19 14.15
C ALA A 2 -5.20 2.96 13.14
N ILE A 3 -4.82 2.87 11.86
CA ILE A 3 -5.51 3.52 10.75
C ILE A 3 -5.77 2.51 9.63
N VAL A 4 -6.78 2.81 8.83
CA VAL A 4 -7.04 2.17 7.54
C VAL A 4 -6.67 3.15 6.44
N VAL A 5 -5.87 2.71 5.49
CA VAL A 5 -5.42 3.49 4.34
C VAL A 5 -5.95 2.81 3.09
N THR A 6 -6.67 3.53 2.24
CA THR A 6 -7.17 2.98 0.97
C THR A 6 -6.69 3.83 -0.20
N PHE A 7 -6.05 3.17 -1.16
CA PHE A 7 -5.69 3.73 -2.46
C PHE A 7 -6.66 3.22 -3.52
N GLU A 8 -7.18 4.14 -4.33
CA GLU A 8 -7.90 3.84 -5.57
C GLU A 8 -7.04 4.32 -6.73
N LEU A 9 -6.56 3.39 -7.54
CA LEU A 9 -5.69 3.66 -8.68
C LEU A 9 -6.53 3.51 -9.96
N GLU A 10 -7.21 4.58 -10.36
CA GLU A 10 -8.06 4.59 -11.57
C GLU A 10 -7.23 4.29 -12.83
N GLY A 11 -7.65 3.30 -13.60
CA GLY A 11 -6.95 2.83 -14.80
C GLY A 11 -5.74 1.93 -14.53
N ALA A 12 -5.36 1.70 -13.26
CA ALA A 12 -4.30 0.75 -12.94
C ALA A 12 -4.73 -0.69 -13.23
N THR A 13 -3.78 -1.46 -13.75
CA THR A 13 -3.92 -2.90 -14.01
C THR A 13 -3.10 -3.71 -13.01
N GLN A 14 -3.25 -5.03 -13.05
CA GLN A 14 -2.39 -5.93 -12.28
C GLN A 14 -0.91 -5.72 -12.62
N ASP A 15 -0.54 -5.54 -13.90
CA ASP A 15 0.85 -5.32 -14.30
C ASP A 15 1.46 -4.05 -13.66
N VAL A 16 0.66 -3.00 -13.48
CA VAL A 16 1.10 -1.77 -12.78
C VAL A 16 1.35 -2.06 -11.30
N TYR A 17 0.45 -2.81 -10.66
CA TYR A 17 0.60 -3.22 -9.27
C TYR A 17 1.85 -4.09 -9.10
N ASP A 18 2.03 -5.12 -9.93
CA ASP A 18 3.18 -6.03 -9.90
C ASP A 18 4.49 -5.25 -10.11
N ALA A 19 4.53 -4.29 -11.05
CA ALA A 19 5.69 -3.43 -11.25
C ALA A 19 6.01 -2.53 -10.04
N CYS A 20 4.99 -2.09 -9.29
CA CYS A 20 5.17 -1.35 -8.05
C CYS A 20 5.79 -2.25 -6.96
N ILE A 21 5.24 -3.44 -6.78
CA ILE A 21 5.73 -4.43 -5.82
C ILE A 21 7.16 -4.86 -6.15
N ASP A 22 7.49 -5.06 -7.42
CA ASP A 22 8.85 -5.39 -7.85
C ASP A 22 9.85 -4.30 -7.44
N ARG A 23 9.49 -3.02 -7.59
CA ARG A 23 10.36 -1.91 -7.16
C ARG A 23 10.51 -1.82 -5.64
N ILE A 24 9.45 -2.11 -4.89
CA ILE A 24 9.46 -2.11 -3.42
C ILE A 24 10.31 -3.27 -2.87
N THR A 25 10.18 -4.46 -3.47
CA THR A 25 10.76 -5.71 -2.94
C THR A 25 12.09 -6.09 -3.60
N GLY A 26 12.51 -5.36 -4.63
CA GLY A 26 13.67 -5.69 -5.46
C GLY A 26 13.44 -6.92 -6.34
N GLY A 27 12.21 -7.12 -6.82
CA GLY A 27 11.80 -8.24 -7.69
C GLY A 27 11.64 -9.58 -6.98
N ARG A 28 11.56 -9.58 -5.64
CA ARG A 28 11.36 -10.81 -4.85
C ARG A 28 9.89 -11.16 -4.66
N GLY A 29 9.00 -10.20 -4.95
CA GLY A 29 7.61 -10.27 -4.51
C GLY A 29 7.49 -10.27 -2.99
N PHE A 30 6.28 -10.47 -2.49
CA PHE A 30 6.02 -10.66 -1.06
C PHE A 30 4.82 -11.58 -0.86
N SER A 31 4.88 -12.37 0.20
CA SER A 31 3.78 -13.23 0.67
C SER A 31 3.44 -12.97 2.15
N ALA A 32 4.31 -12.25 2.85
CA ALA A 32 4.10 -11.76 4.20
C ALA A 32 4.61 -10.31 4.31
N VAL A 33 4.09 -9.57 5.30
CA VAL A 33 4.56 -8.20 5.61
C VAL A 33 6.08 -8.18 5.88
N ALA A 34 6.64 -9.26 6.44
CA ALA A 34 8.07 -9.37 6.72
C ALA A 34 8.97 -9.37 5.47
N ASP A 35 8.41 -9.59 4.28
CA ASP A 35 9.16 -9.54 3.01
C ASP A 35 9.33 -8.09 2.49
N LEU A 36 8.56 -7.14 3.04
CA LEU A 36 8.61 -5.72 2.71
C LEU A 36 9.83 -5.03 3.35
N PRO A 37 10.25 -3.87 2.81
CA PRO A 37 11.36 -3.12 3.40
C PRO A 37 11.03 -2.65 4.84
N LYS A 38 12.07 -2.35 5.62
CA LYS A 38 11.94 -1.95 7.04
C LYS A 38 11.05 -0.71 7.24
N GLU A 39 10.93 0.13 6.23
CA GLU A 39 10.09 1.32 6.21
C GLU A 39 8.59 0.97 6.26
N ALA A 40 8.21 -0.26 5.91
CA ALA A 40 6.86 -0.80 6.07
C ALA A 40 6.59 -1.37 7.49
N ALA A 41 7.49 -1.16 8.44
CA ALA A 41 7.27 -1.56 9.84
C ALA A 41 5.97 -0.93 10.38
N GLY A 42 5.14 -1.75 11.04
CA GLY A 42 3.83 -1.34 11.53
C GLY A 42 2.67 -1.56 10.55
N LEU A 43 2.93 -2.10 9.35
CA LEU A 43 1.86 -2.64 8.50
C LEU A 43 1.29 -3.91 9.15
N ILE A 44 -0.01 -3.95 9.38
CA ILE A 44 -0.71 -5.06 10.03
C ILE A 44 -1.31 -6.00 8.97
N ALA A 45 -1.92 -5.44 7.94
CA ALA A 45 -2.55 -6.19 6.87
C ALA A 45 -2.48 -5.40 5.56
N HIS A 46 -2.26 -6.13 4.46
CA HIS A 46 -2.30 -5.61 3.10
C HIS A 46 -3.27 -6.46 2.29
N VAL A 47 -4.23 -5.81 1.64
CA VAL A 47 -5.10 -6.44 0.65
C VAL A 47 -5.17 -5.59 -0.59
N SER A 48 -5.12 -6.23 -1.76
CA SER A 48 -5.16 -5.55 -3.03
C SER A 48 -5.92 -6.37 -4.06
N GLY A 49 -6.44 -5.70 -5.09
CA GLY A 49 -7.14 -6.39 -6.15
C GLY A 49 -7.79 -5.46 -7.16
N PRO A 50 -8.30 -6.04 -8.28
CA PRO A 50 -9.00 -5.28 -9.28
C PRO A 50 -10.34 -4.77 -8.74
N VAL A 51 -10.69 -3.55 -9.14
CA VAL A 51 -12.01 -2.95 -8.94
C VAL A 51 -12.53 -2.45 -10.28
N GLU A 52 -13.80 -2.04 -10.34
CA GLU A 52 -14.33 -1.44 -11.56
C GLU A 52 -13.50 -0.20 -11.95
N GLY A 53 -12.92 -0.24 -13.14
CA GLY A 53 -12.14 0.88 -13.67
C GLY A 53 -10.73 1.03 -13.10
N GLY A 54 -10.20 0.11 -12.29
CA GLY A 54 -8.83 0.24 -11.77
C GLY A 54 -8.39 -0.81 -10.76
N TRP A 55 -7.50 -0.41 -9.86
CA TRP A 55 -6.95 -1.27 -8.81
C TRP A 55 -7.11 -0.62 -7.43
N ARG A 56 -7.42 -1.42 -6.42
CA ARG A 56 -7.52 -0.97 -5.03
C ARG A 56 -6.45 -1.61 -4.19
N VAL A 57 -5.88 -0.82 -3.28
CA VAL A 57 -5.07 -1.30 -2.16
C VAL A 57 -5.68 -0.79 -0.88
N THR A 58 -5.90 -1.68 0.10
CA THR A 58 -6.29 -1.31 1.45
C THR A 58 -5.30 -1.89 2.45
N ASP A 59 -4.73 -1.00 3.25
CA ASP A 59 -3.77 -1.34 4.29
C ASP A 59 -4.34 -1.00 5.67
N VAL A 60 -3.94 -1.77 6.67
CA VAL A 60 -4.13 -1.43 8.08
C VAL A 60 -2.76 -1.20 8.70
N TRP A 61 -2.56 -0.03 9.30
CA TRP A 61 -1.29 0.36 9.93
C TRP A 61 -1.47 0.57 11.43
N GLU A 62 -0.43 0.30 12.21
CA GLU A 62 -0.38 0.57 13.65
C GLU A 62 -0.56 2.06 13.99
N SER A 63 -0.10 2.94 13.10
CA SER A 63 -0.24 4.39 13.22
C SER A 63 -0.09 5.14 11.90
N ALA A 64 -0.42 6.44 11.91
CA ALA A 64 -0.17 7.32 10.77
C ALA A 64 1.32 7.51 10.51
N GLU A 65 2.13 7.60 11.56
CA GLU A 65 3.58 7.76 11.45
C GLU A 65 4.26 6.53 10.81
N ALA A 66 3.75 5.32 11.10
CA ALA A 66 4.19 4.08 10.45
C ALA A 66 3.88 4.12 8.94
N PHE A 67 2.66 4.52 8.58
CA PHE A 67 2.29 4.70 7.17
C PHE A 67 3.13 5.77 6.47
N GLU A 68 3.34 6.93 7.09
CA GLU A 68 4.14 8.03 6.54
C GLU A 68 5.58 7.60 6.22
N SER A 69 6.17 6.77 7.07
CA SER A 69 7.51 6.21 6.86
C SER A 69 7.58 5.38 5.58
N PHE A 70 6.58 4.55 5.33
CA PHE A 70 6.49 3.77 4.10
C PHE A 70 6.09 4.62 2.89
N ALA A 71 5.20 5.60 3.08
CA ALA A 71 4.73 6.49 2.03
C ALA A 71 5.89 7.29 1.41
N ALA A 72 6.93 7.63 2.20
CA ALA A 72 8.14 8.27 1.68
C ALA A 72 8.91 7.40 0.66
N VAL A 73 8.83 6.07 0.77
CA VAL A 73 9.39 5.11 -0.19
C VAL A 73 8.44 4.88 -1.36
N LEU A 74 7.15 4.74 -1.07
CA LEU A 74 6.11 4.39 -2.05
C LEU A 74 5.79 5.54 -3.02
N ALA A 75 5.70 6.78 -2.53
CA ALA A 75 5.29 7.94 -3.32
C ALA A 75 6.10 8.17 -4.61
N PRO A 76 7.45 8.16 -4.61
CA PRO A 76 8.20 8.30 -5.86
C PRO A 76 7.95 7.15 -6.83
N ILE A 77 7.79 5.91 -6.34
CA ILE A 77 7.51 4.74 -7.18
C ILE A 77 6.15 4.89 -7.87
N VAL A 78 5.11 5.24 -7.11
CA VAL A 78 3.74 5.44 -7.61
C VAL A 78 3.69 6.62 -8.58
N SER A 79 4.45 7.69 -8.30
CA SER A 79 4.59 8.84 -9.20
C SER A 79 5.20 8.45 -10.54
N ASP A 80 6.30 7.68 -10.54
CA ASP A 80 6.97 7.22 -11.75
C ASP A 80 6.11 6.27 -12.60
N LEU A 81 5.13 5.60 -11.98
CA LEU A 81 4.15 4.75 -12.66
C LEU A 81 2.93 5.53 -13.20
N GLY A 82 2.89 6.86 -13.02
CA GLY A 82 1.84 7.73 -13.54
C GLY A 82 0.71 8.06 -12.54
N PHE A 83 0.82 7.61 -11.29
CA PHE A 83 -0.23 7.73 -10.27
C PHE A 83 0.10 8.74 -9.17
N GLY A 84 1.06 9.64 -9.39
CA GLY A 84 1.50 10.61 -8.37
C GLY A 84 0.43 11.63 -7.91
N HIS A 85 -0.70 11.68 -8.60
CA HIS A 85 -1.86 12.49 -8.22
C HIS A 85 -2.79 11.79 -7.21
N VAL A 86 -2.64 10.47 -7.03
CA VAL A 86 -3.49 9.68 -6.15
C VAL A 86 -3.21 10.04 -4.69
N GLN A 87 -4.28 10.38 -3.99
CA GLN A 87 -4.25 10.63 -2.55
C GLN A 87 -5.01 9.49 -1.85
N PRO A 88 -4.39 8.81 -0.88
CA PRO A 88 -5.08 7.77 -0.14
C PRO A 88 -6.15 8.36 0.77
N GLN A 89 -7.24 7.63 0.94
CA GLN A 89 -8.16 7.87 2.03
C GLN A 89 -7.58 7.28 3.32
N VAL A 90 -7.44 8.11 4.36
CA VAL A 90 -6.96 7.68 5.68
C VAL A 90 -8.07 7.85 6.72
N THR A 91 -8.39 6.78 7.44
CA THR A 91 -9.41 6.80 8.50
C THR A 91 -8.93 6.09 9.75
N PRO A 92 -9.36 6.50 10.96
CA PRO A 92 -9.11 5.73 12.18
C PRO A 92 -9.66 4.30 12.08
N ALA A 93 -8.87 3.30 12.46
CA ALA A 93 -9.37 1.95 12.64
C ALA A 93 -10.08 1.86 14.00
N HIS A 94 -11.33 1.36 14.01
CA HIS A 94 -12.09 1.20 15.25
C HIS A 94 -11.77 -0.12 15.97
N ASN A 95 -11.75 -1.24 15.24
CA ASN A 95 -11.30 -2.54 15.71
C ASN A 95 -10.43 -3.19 14.63
N VAL A 96 -9.27 -3.73 15.03
CA VAL A 96 -8.39 -4.51 14.16
C VAL A 96 -8.35 -5.93 14.68
N VAL A 97 -8.81 -6.88 13.86
CA VAL A 97 -8.85 -8.31 14.20
C VAL A 97 -8.13 -9.08 13.10
N ILE A 98 -7.08 -9.81 13.49
CA ILE A 98 -6.25 -10.63 12.61
C ILE A 98 -6.22 -12.07 13.15
N HIS A 99 -6.07 -13.05 12.26
CA HIS A 99 -6.08 -14.49 12.58
C HIS A 99 -4.69 -15.09 12.60
#